data_AF-A0A2T1D3Q2-F1
#
_entry.id   AF-A0A2T1D3Q2-F1
#
_cell.length_a   1.000
_cell.length_b   1.000
_cell.length_c   1.000
_cell.angle_alpha   90.00
_cell.angle_beta   90.00
_cell.angle_gamma   90.00
#
_symmetry.space_group_name_H-M   'P 1'
#
loop_
_entity.id
_entity.type
_entity.pdbx_description
1 polymer ?
#
loop_
_entity_poly.entity_id
_entity_poly.type
_entity_poly.pdbx_seq_one_letter_code
_entity_poly.pdbx_strand_id
1 'polypeptide(L)'
;MKNASVFPVQVEVIVQDYFFECRQDGDEASANPMPDRPASPISQVTWETWFHQWLEQLQAELPSHPSYELSLRLTDDAEIQTLNAQYRHKDQPTDVLAFAALEVDSPQPIDELPEPLYLGDIVISVETAQQQAFQLGHSLEQELAWLAAHALLHLLGWDHPDEIRLARMLEQQECLLNTVGLDINRHQVEQLLQLEYRKSPSEEV
;
A
#
# COMPACT_ATOMS: atom_id res chain seq x y z
N MET A 1 -14.89 31.31 12.45
CA MET A 1 -15.01 29.85 12.52
C MET A 1 -15.58 29.40 11.18
N LYS A 2 -14.73 28.92 10.27
CA LYS A 2 -15.20 28.38 9.00
C LYS A 2 -15.79 27.01 9.32
N ASN A 3 -17.10 26.85 9.14
CA ASN A 3 -17.73 25.54 9.11
C ASN A 3 -17.10 24.81 7.92
N ALA A 4 -16.15 23.92 8.18
CA ALA A 4 -15.73 22.95 7.20
C ALA A 4 -16.95 22.05 6.98
N SER A 5 -17.65 22.26 5.87
CA SER A 5 -18.56 21.24 5.36
C SER A 5 -17.70 20.00 5.11
N VAL A 6 -17.79 19.03 6.02
CA VAL A 6 -17.14 17.72 5.86
C VAL A 6 -17.93 17.02 4.76
N PHE A 7 -17.53 17.22 3.51
CA PHE A 7 -17.96 16.36 2.43
C PHE A 7 -17.34 14.97 2.66
N PRO A 8 -18.08 13.88 2.38
CA PRO A 8 -17.48 12.55 2.42
C PRO A 8 -16.29 12.51 1.46
N VAL A 9 -15.16 11.98 1.92
CA VAL A 9 -13.94 11.83 1.12
C VAL A 9 -14.25 10.87 -0.02
N GLN A 10 -14.23 11.35 -1.27
CA GLN A 10 -14.40 10.47 -2.43
C GLN A 10 -13.04 9.89 -2.82
N VAL A 11 -12.98 8.58 -3.02
CA VAL A 11 -11.73 7.87 -3.35
C VAL A 11 -11.98 6.95 -4.53
N GLU A 12 -11.12 7.04 -5.54
CA GLU A 12 -11.01 6.09 -6.63
C GLU A 12 -9.75 5.24 -6.43
N VAL A 13 -9.92 3.92 -6.36
CA VAL A 13 -8.81 2.96 -6.17
C VAL A 13 -8.69 2.10 -7.41
N ILE A 14 -7.54 2.19 -8.08
CA ILE A 14 -7.25 1.40 -9.27
C ILE A 14 -6.42 0.19 -8.83
N VAL A 15 -7.08 -0.96 -8.68
CA VAL A 15 -6.40 -2.22 -8.34
C VAL A 15 -5.95 -2.95 -9.61
N GLN A 16 -4.67 -3.27 -9.68
CA GLN A 16 -4.05 -3.99 -10.77
C GLN A 16 -3.40 -5.27 -10.25
N ASP A 17 -4.07 -6.41 -10.43
CA ASP A 17 -3.61 -7.69 -9.90
C ASP A 17 -2.84 -8.50 -10.96
N TYR A 18 -1.55 -8.20 -11.11
CA TYR A 18 -0.68 -8.92 -12.06
C TYR A 18 -0.20 -10.27 -11.52
N PHE A 19 -0.29 -10.50 -10.22
CA PHE A 19 0.17 -11.74 -9.61
C PHE A 19 -0.85 -12.87 -9.75
N PHE A 20 -2.11 -12.61 -9.41
CA PHE A 20 -3.17 -13.62 -9.42
C PHE A 20 -3.86 -13.74 -10.79
N GLU A 21 -4.00 -12.64 -11.54
CA GLU A 21 -4.75 -12.65 -12.82
C GLU A 21 -3.88 -12.98 -14.05
N CYS A 22 -2.55 -12.79 -14.00
CA CYS A 22 -1.71 -12.95 -15.18
C CYS A 22 -1.31 -14.41 -15.46
N ARG A 23 -2.09 -15.08 -16.33
CA ARG A 23 -1.61 -15.50 -17.68
C ARG A 23 -2.78 -16.03 -18.54
N GLN A 24 -3.57 -15.12 -19.10
CA GLN A 24 -4.32 -15.40 -20.33
C GLN A 24 -3.82 -14.44 -21.40
N ASP A 25 -2.66 -14.75 -21.99
CA ASP A 25 -2.39 -14.41 -23.40
C ASP A 25 -1.13 -15.14 -23.87
N GLY A 26 -1.32 -16.01 -24.86
CA GLY A 26 -0.26 -16.52 -25.74
C GLY A 26 0.55 -17.73 -25.28
N ASP A 27 -0.06 -18.93 -25.24
CA ASP A 27 0.58 -20.17 -25.75
C ASP A 27 -0.43 -21.33 -25.74
N GLU A 28 -1.18 -21.51 -26.84
CA GLU A 28 -1.90 -22.75 -27.16
C GLU A 28 -0.90 -23.86 -27.55
N ALA A 29 0.00 -24.27 -26.66
CA ALA A 29 0.88 -25.42 -26.92
C ALA A 29 1.55 -26.03 -25.68
N SER A 30 0.84 -26.24 -24.58
CA SER A 30 1.25 -27.28 -23.62
C SER A 30 0.08 -27.70 -22.75
N ALA A 31 -0.50 -28.85 -23.10
CA ALA A 31 -1.49 -29.54 -22.30
C ALA A 31 -0.83 -30.06 -21.01
N ASN A 32 -0.82 -29.22 -19.98
CA ASN A 32 -0.84 -29.65 -18.58
C ASN A 32 -1.66 -28.61 -17.81
N PRO A 33 -2.79 -28.97 -17.17
CA PRO A 33 -3.42 -28.07 -16.21
C PRO A 33 -2.40 -27.82 -15.09
N MET A 34 -1.87 -26.60 -15.03
CA MET A 34 -1.11 -26.16 -13.87
C MET A 34 -2.02 -26.28 -12.63
N PRO A 35 -1.47 -26.67 -11.46
CA PRO A 35 -2.27 -26.85 -10.26
C PRO A 35 -2.95 -25.53 -9.87
N ASP A 36 -4.15 -25.63 -9.28
CA ASP A 36 -4.98 -24.54 -8.78
C ASP A 36 -4.17 -23.32 -8.29
N ARG A 37 -4.09 -22.28 -9.12
CA ARG A 37 -3.48 -21.01 -8.68
C ARG A 37 -4.43 -20.41 -7.64
N PRO A 38 -3.94 -20.03 -6.45
CA PRO A 38 -4.81 -19.48 -5.41
C PRO A 38 -5.47 -18.20 -5.94
N ALA A 39 -6.76 -18.03 -5.66
CA ALA A 39 -7.43 -16.76 -5.91
C ALA A 39 -6.84 -15.67 -5.00
N SER A 40 -6.88 -14.42 -5.46
CA SER A 40 -6.51 -13.28 -4.63
C SER A 40 -7.32 -13.30 -3.32
N PRO A 41 -6.68 -13.18 -2.14
CA PRO A 41 -7.38 -13.25 -0.86
C PRO A 41 -8.28 -12.03 -0.62
N ILE A 42 -8.05 -10.93 -1.34
CA ILE A 42 -8.73 -9.65 -1.15
C ILE A 42 -9.37 -9.23 -2.48
N SER A 43 -10.68 -8.97 -2.45
CA SER A 43 -11.42 -8.51 -3.62
C SER A 43 -11.20 -7.02 -3.89
N GLN A 44 -11.41 -6.57 -5.13
CA GLN A 44 -11.37 -5.14 -5.49
C GLN A 44 -12.27 -4.29 -4.57
N VAL A 45 -13.50 -4.75 -4.30
CA VAL A 45 -14.46 -4.04 -3.42
C VAL A 45 -13.93 -3.93 -1.99
N THR A 46 -13.21 -4.95 -1.52
CA THR A 46 -12.57 -4.92 -0.19
C THR A 46 -11.46 -3.86 -0.15
N TRP A 47 -10.60 -3.82 -1.16
CA TRP A 47 -9.56 -2.78 -1.27
C TRP A 47 -10.15 -1.37 -1.30
N GLU A 48 -11.14 -1.13 -2.16
CA GLU A 48 -11.86 0.15 -2.25
C GLU A 48 -12.43 0.57 -0.88
N THR A 49 -13.04 -0.38 -0.16
CA THR A 49 -13.60 -0.15 1.17
C THR A 49 -12.51 0.22 2.19
N TRP A 50 -11.39 -0.51 2.18
CA TRP A 50 -10.29 -0.26 3.12
C TRP A 50 -9.65 1.11 2.90
N PHE A 51 -9.27 1.45 1.67
CA PHE A 51 -8.69 2.75 1.36
C PHE A 51 -9.65 3.91 1.63
N HIS A 52 -10.94 3.74 1.36
CA HIS A 52 -11.94 4.75 1.73
C HIS A 52 -11.96 4.99 3.25
N GLN A 53 -12.01 3.93 4.06
CA GLN A 53 -12.00 4.07 5.53
C GLN A 53 -10.68 4.64 6.05
N TRP A 54 -9.55 4.26 5.47
CA TRP A 54 -8.24 4.78 5.86
C TRP A 54 -8.11 6.26 5.53
N LEU A 55 -8.54 6.70 4.34
CA LEU A 55 -8.50 8.11 3.95
C LEU A 55 -9.52 8.97 4.73
N GLU A 56 -10.67 8.41 5.10
CA GLU A 56 -11.60 9.06 6.02
C GLU A 56 -10.97 9.27 7.41
N GLN A 57 -10.27 8.25 7.93
CA GLN A 57 -9.53 8.34 9.20
C GLN A 57 -8.36 9.35 9.12
N LEU A 58 -7.74 9.51 7.94
CA LEU A 58 -6.59 10.39 7.69
C LEU A 58 -6.98 11.77 7.14
N GLN A 59 -8.26 12.15 7.18
CA GLN A 59 -8.75 13.38 6.54
C GLN A 59 -8.00 14.66 6.95
N ALA A 60 -7.46 14.70 8.18
CA ALA A 60 -6.69 15.85 8.68
C ALA A 60 -5.30 15.99 8.02
N GLU A 61 -4.76 14.90 7.49
CA GLU A 61 -3.45 14.84 6.81
C GLU A 61 -3.59 15.00 5.29
N LEU A 62 -4.81 14.97 4.75
CA LEU A 62 -5.03 15.07 3.32
C LEU A 62 -4.92 16.51 2.80
N PRO A 63 -4.31 16.71 1.62
CA PRO A 63 -4.37 17.99 0.94
C PRO A 63 -5.83 18.33 0.60
N SER A 64 -6.24 19.58 0.78
CA SER A 64 -7.65 19.99 0.64
C SER A 64 -8.22 19.76 -0.77
N HIS A 65 -8.81 18.60 -1.03
CA HIS A 65 -9.46 18.25 -2.30
C HIS A 65 -10.78 17.47 -2.08
N PRO A 66 -11.78 17.60 -2.97
CA PRO A 66 -13.04 16.86 -2.85
C PRO A 66 -12.94 15.35 -3.14
N SER A 67 -11.99 14.92 -3.96
CA SER A 67 -11.82 13.52 -4.39
C SER A 67 -10.35 13.13 -4.57
N TYR A 68 -9.99 11.88 -4.35
CA TYR A 68 -8.61 11.38 -4.42
C TYR A 68 -8.55 10.13 -5.29
N GLU A 69 -7.40 9.90 -5.91
CA GLU A 69 -7.12 8.71 -6.72
C GLU A 69 -5.82 8.07 -6.25
N LEU A 70 -5.77 6.74 -6.20
CA LEU A 70 -4.53 5.98 -5.97
C LEU A 70 -4.54 4.67 -6.74
N SER A 71 -3.35 4.18 -7.10
CA SER A 71 -3.20 2.86 -7.70
C SER A 71 -2.63 1.86 -6.69
N LEU A 72 -3.16 0.65 -6.69
CA LEU A 72 -2.57 -0.50 -6.01
C LEU A 72 -2.21 -1.56 -7.05
N ARG A 73 -0.93 -1.92 -7.13
CA ARG A 73 -0.43 -2.98 -8.00
C ARG A 73 0.07 -4.15 -7.16
N LEU A 74 -0.47 -5.35 -7.41
CA LEU A 74 0.01 -6.60 -6.84
C LEU A 74 0.86 -7.32 -7.88
N THR A 75 2.11 -7.65 -7.54
CA THR A 75 3.06 -8.26 -8.48
C THR A 75 3.97 -9.30 -7.82
N ASP A 76 4.92 -9.86 -8.58
CA ASP A 76 5.95 -10.80 -8.16
C ASP A 76 7.27 -10.11 -7.77
N ASP A 77 8.22 -10.89 -7.21
CA ASP A 77 9.52 -10.37 -6.80
C ASP A 77 10.37 -9.86 -7.98
N ALA A 78 10.19 -10.44 -9.18
CA ALA A 78 10.98 -10.08 -10.36
C ALA A 78 10.60 -8.69 -10.89
N GLU A 79 9.31 -8.38 -10.93
CA GLU A 79 8.83 -7.06 -11.32
C GLU A 79 9.21 -6.01 -10.28
N ILE A 80 8.96 -6.26 -8.99
CA ILE A 80 9.26 -5.25 -7.97
C ILE A 80 10.78 -5.00 -7.87
N GLN A 81 11.63 -6.02 -8.07
CA GLN A 81 13.08 -5.84 -8.16
C GLN A 81 13.47 -4.94 -9.33
N THR A 82 12.82 -5.10 -10.49
CA THR A 82 13.06 -4.24 -11.66
C THR A 82 12.70 -2.79 -11.35
N LEU A 83 11.56 -2.56 -10.70
CA LEU A 83 11.12 -1.23 -10.26
C LEU A 83 12.09 -0.64 -9.22
N ASN A 84 12.51 -1.45 -8.25
CA ASN A 84 13.46 -1.04 -7.21
C ASN A 84 14.83 -0.66 -7.80
N ALA A 85 15.31 -1.41 -8.79
CA ALA A 85 16.54 -1.11 -9.52
C ALA A 85 16.41 0.18 -10.35
N GLN A 86 15.27 0.37 -10.99
CA GLN A 86 15.02 1.53 -11.86
C GLN A 86 14.88 2.83 -11.07
N TYR A 87 14.08 2.82 -10.00
CA TYR A 87 13.70 4.05 -9.29
C TYR A 87 14.53 4.32 -8.04
N ARG A 88 15.01 3.26 -7.35
CA ARG A 88 15.80 3.38 -6.10
C ARG A 88 17.26 2.93 -6.27
N HIS A 89 17.65 2.49 -7.48
CA HIS A 89 18.98 1.96 -7.77
C HIS A 89 19.37 0.74 -6.91
N LYS A 90 18.38 -0.06 -6.53
CA LYS A 90 18.55 -1.26 -5.72
C LYS A 90 18.11 -2.50 -6.49
N ASP A 91 19.09 -3.28 -6.94
CA ASP A 91 18.86 -4.52 -7.69
C ASP A 91 18.58 -5.71 -6.74
N GLN A 92 17.49 -5.58 -5.98
CA GLN A 92 16.97 -6.61 -5.09
C GLN A 92 15.44 -6.46 -4.95
N PRO A 93 14.70 -7.56 -4.74
CA PRO A 93 13.28 -7.45 -4.41
C PRO A 93 13.08 -6.72 -3.07
N THR A 94 11.91 -6.12 -2.93
CA THR A 94 11.41 -5.51 -1.70
C THR A 94 9.96 -5.94 -1.52
N ASP A 95 9.38 -5.73 -0.34
CA ASP A 95 7.98 -6.08 -0.10
C ASP A 95 7.01 -5.06 -0.69
N VAL A 96 7.28 -3.77 -0.52
CA VAL A 96 6.44 -2.69 -1.01
C VAL A 96 7.25 -1.49 -1.51
N LEU A 97 6.74 -0.82 -2.54
CA LEU A 97 7.20 0.48 -3.02
C LEU A 97 6.02 1.45 -3.03
N ALA A 98 6.26 2.67 -2.55
CA ALA A 98 5.31 3.78 -2.61
C ALA A 98 5.89 4.90 -3.47
N PHE A 99 5.17 5.29 -4.53
CA PHE A 99 5.53 6.38 -5.43
C PHE A 99 4.54 7.53 -5.25
N ALA A 100 4.87 8.48 -4.36
CA ALA A 100 4.04 9.66 -4.12
C ALA A 100 4.00 10.57 -5.35
N ALA A 101 2.80 10.94 -5.80
CA ALA A 101 2.61 11.86 -6.91
C ALA A 101 2.76 13.34 -6.48
N LEU A 102 2.52 13.61 -5.20
CA LEU A 102 2.61 14.94 -4.62
C LEU A 102 3.94 15.10 -3.89
N GLU A 103 4.79 15.99 -4.39
CA GLU A 103 5.90 16.50 -3.59
C GLU A 103 5.33 17.50 -2.56
N VAL A 104 5.63 17.27 -1.28
CA VAL A 104 5.13 18.02 -0.11
C VAL A 104 5.35 19.55 -0.22
N ASP A 105 6.28 19.99 -1.08
CA ASP A 105 6.70 21.39 -1.24
C ASP A 105 6.15 22.10 -2.49
N SER A 106 5.31 21.46 -3.31
CA SER A 106 4.79 22.09 -4.54
C SER A 106 3.31 22.45 -4.39
N PRO A 107 2.95 23.69 -4.01
CA PRO A 107 1.57 24.15 -3.98
C PRO A 107 1.05 24.26 -5.41
N GLN A 108 0.51 23.16 -5.94
CA GLN A 108 -0.35 23.21 -7.12
C GLN A 108 -1.58 24.05 -6.73
N PRO A 109 -2.02 25.01 -7.55
CA PRO A 109 -3.30 25.67 -7.33
C PRO A 109 -4.41 24.63 -7.45
N ILE A 110 -4.95 24.21 -6.30
CA ILE A 110 -6.03 23.20 -6.18
C ILE A 110 -7.40 23.76 -6.62
N ASP A 111 -7.47 25.04 -6.96
CA ASP A 111 -8.68 25.64 -7.50
C ASP A 111 -8.75 25.39 -9.02
N GLU A 112 -9.76 24.60 -9.43
CA GLU A 112 -10.31 24.45 -10.80
C GLU A 112 -9.99 23.19 -11.64
N LEU A 113 -9.69 22.02 -11.05
CA LEU A 113 -9.72 20.76 -11.81
C LEU A 113 -10.90 19.85 -11.37
N PRO A 114 -11.72 19.35 -12.31
CA PRO A 114 -12.83 18.42 -12.01
C PRO A 114 -12.35 16.97 -11.76
N GLU A 115 -11.04 16.72 -11.87
CA GLU A 115 -10.42 15.40 -11.77
C GLU A 115 -9.99 15.12 -10.33
N PRO A 116 -10.01 13.86 -9.87
CA PRO A 116 -9.55 13.50 -8.54
C PRO A 116 -8.05 13.82 -8.36
N LEU A 117 -7.67 14.16 -7.13
CA LEU A 117 -6.29 14.40 -6.79
C LEU A 117 -5.55 13.08 -6.65
N TYR A 118 -4.63 12.83 -7.57
CA TYR A 118 -3.84 11.61 -7.57
C TYR A 118 -2.77 11.63 -6.47
N LEU A 119 -2.84 10.66 -5.56
CA LEU A 119 -1.95 10.49 -4.41
C LEU A 119 -0.65 9.75 -4.77
N GLY A 120 -0.73 8.79 -5.70
CA GLY A 120 0.41 8.00 -6.16
C GLY A 120 0.13 6.52 -6.37
N ASP A 121 1.20 5.76 -6.52
CA ASP A 121 1.17 4.30 -6.75
C ASP A 121 1.71 3.52 -5.55
N ILE A 122 1.02 2.45 -5.20
CA ILE A 122 1.47 1.42 -4.25
C ILE A 122 1.75 0.15 -5.06
N VAL A 123 2.95 -0.41 -4.93
CA VAL A 123 3.33 -1.68 -5.57
C VAL A 123 3.77 -2.67 -4.51
N ILE A 124 3.10 -3.82 -4.42
CA ILE A 124 3.38 -4.85 -3.41
C ILE A 124 3.82 -6.14 -4.10
N SER A 125 4.92 -6.74 -3.63
CA SER A 125 5.26 -8.12 -3.98
C SER A 125 4.46 -9.10 -3.14
N VAL A 126 3.62 -9.88 -3.80
CA VAL A 126 2.82 -10.93 -3.15
C VAL A 126 3.70 -12.09 -2.70
N GLU A 127 4.80 -12.39 -3.39
CA GLU A 127 5.71 -13.48 -3.01
C GLU A 127 6.44 -13.15 -1.71
N THR A 128 6.96 -11.92 -1.59
CA THR A 128 7.59 -11.46 -0.36
C THR A 128 6.57 -11.37 0.78
N ALA A 129 5.37 -10.83 0.54
CA ALA A 129 4.29 -10.79 1.53
C ALA A 129 3.88 -12.20 2.00
N GLN A 130 3.83 -13.20 1.12
CA GLN A 130 3.56 -14.58 1.50
C GLN A 130 4.64 -15.16 2.41
N GLN A 131 5.91 -14.88 2.12
CA GLN A 131 7.03 -15.33 2.94
C GLN A 131 7.01 -14.68 4.33
N GLN A 132 6.78 -13.36 4.39
CA GLN A 132 6.64 -12.63 5.65
C GLN A 132 5.45 -13.16 6.46
N ALA A 133 4.30 -13.35 5.81
CA ALA A 133 3.12 -13.87 6.46
C ALA A 133 3.32 -15.25 7.09
N PHE A 134 4.01 -16.13 6.37
CA PHE A 134 4.38 -17.45 6.89
C PHE A 134 5.37 -17.37 8.07
N GLN A 135 6.37 -16.49 8.00
CA GLN A 135 7.38 -16.32 9.05
C GLN A 135 6.80 -15.71 10.34
N LEU A 136 5.86 -14.77 10.18
CA LEU A 136 5.22 -14.04 11.28
C LEU A 136 3.99 -14.77 11.83
N GLY A 137 3.48 -15.78 11.11
CA GLY A 137 2.39 -16.63 11.55
C GLY A 137 1.01 -15.95 11.48
N HIS A 138 0.80 -15.07 10.50
CA HIS A 138 -0.49 -14.44 10.22
C HIS A 138 -0.96 -14.74 8.78
N SER A 139 -2.16 -14.27 8.39
CA SER A 139 -2.65 -14.51 7.03
C SER A 139 -1.98 -13.61 6.00
N LEU A 140 -1.97 -14.04 4.73
CA LEU A 140 -1.55 -13.18 3.62
C LEU A 140 -2.43 -11.92 3.52
N GLU A 141 -3.72 -12.03 3.82
CA GLU A 141 -4.64 -10.88 3.87
C GLU A 141 -4.18 -9.82 4.87
N GLN A 142 -3.75 -10.24 6.07
CA GLN A 142 -3.24 -9.33 7.09
C GLN A 142 -1.93 -8.66 6.64
N GLU A 143 -1.02 -9.40 6.01
CA GLU A 143 0.24 -8.82 5.54
C GLU A 143 0.04 -7.86 4.37
N LEU A 144 -0.82 -8.20 3.41
CA LEU A 144 -1.15 -7.28 2.31
C LEU A 144 -1.82 -6.00 2.83
N ALA A 145 -2.72 -6.11 3.79
CA ALA A 145 -3.33 -4.94 4.44
C ALA A 145 -2.28 -4.10 5.17
N TRP A 146 -1.35 -4.74 5.88
CA TRP A 146 -0.24 -4.08 6.56
C TRP A 146 0.61 -3.28 5.58
N LEU A 147 1.13 -3.91 4.53
CA LEU A 147 1.97 -3.27 3.52
C LEU A 147 1.23 -2.15 2.78
N ALA A 148 -0.06 -2.32 2.46
CA ALA A 148 -0.86 -1.29 1.82
C ALA A 148 -1.09 -0.07 2.71
N ALA A 149 -1.42 -0.27 4.00
CA ALA A 149 -1.58 0.81 4.96
C ALA A 149 -0.25 1.56 5.19
N HIS A 150 0.86 0.83 5.25
CA HIS A 150 2.20 1.40 5.36
C HIS A 150 2.54 2.29 4.16
N ALA A 151 2.36 1.76 2.94
CA ALA A 151 2.63 2.50 1.72
C ALA A 151 1.72 3.72 1.56
N LEU A 152 0.46 3.63 1.96
CA LEU A 152 -0.46 4.78 1.97
C LEU A 152 0.07 5.91 2.85
N LEU A 153 0.56 5.59 4.06
CA LEU A 153 1.15 6.59 4.95
C LEU A 153 2.36 7.27 4.28
N HIS A 154 3.22 6.51 3.60
CA HIS A 154 4.31 7.08 2.81
C HIS A 154 3.83 7.98 1.67
N LEU A 155 2.76 7.62 0.94
CA LEU A 155 2.18 8.50 -0.09
C LEU A 155 1.71 9.84 0.49
N LEU A 156 1.27 9.85 1.75
CA LEU A 156 0.84 11.04 2.48
C LEU A 156 2.00 11.80 3.17
N GLY A 157 3.24 11.40 2.92
CA GLY A 157 4.43 12.07 3.44
C GLY A 157 4.81 11.67 4.87
N TRP A 158 4.23 10.59 5.41
CA TRP A 158 4.75 9.99 6.63
C TRP A 158 6.07 9.30 6.31
N ASP A 159 7.12 9.73 6.99
CA ASP A 159 8.46 9.15 6.86
C ASP A 159 9.00 8.87 8.27
N HIS A 160 9.84 7.84 8.39
CA HIS A 160 10.35 7.34 9.64
C HIS A 160 11.88 7.21 9.70
N PRO A 161 12.61 8.34 9.57
CA PRO A 161 14.08 8.35 9.66
C PRO A 161 14.63 8.01 11.06
N ASP A 162 13.77 7.94 12.09
CA ASP A 162 14.15 7.65 13.47
C ASP A 162 13.10 6.78 14.18
N GLU A 163 13.51 6.18 15.31
CA GLU A 163 12.68 5.27 16.11
C GLU A 163 11.37 5.92 16.61
N ILE A 164 11.37 7.23 16.85
CA ILE A 164 10.21 7.96 17.40
C ILE A 164 9.16 8.13 16.31
N ARG A 165 9.59 8.50 15.10
CA ARG A 165 8.70 8.61 13.94
C ARG A 165 8.20 7.25 13.49
N LEU A 166 9.05 6.22 13.50
CA LEU A 166 8.64 4.85 13.23
C LEU A 166 7.54 4.39 14.19
N ALA A 167 7.73 4.60 15.50
CA ALA A 167 6.72 4.23 16.50
C ALA A 167 5.38 4.94 16.27
N ARG A 168 5.39 6.22 15.88
CA ARG A 168 4.16 6.98 15.56
C ARG A 168 3.48 6.48 14.29
N MET A 169 4.26 6.20 13.25
CA MET A 169 3.74 5.66 12.00
C MET A 169 3.10 4.29 12.22
N LEU A 170 3.73 3.43 13.03
CA LEU A 170 3.19 2.12 13.38
C LEU A 170 1.91 2.21 14.22
N GLU A 171 1.84 3.13 15.18
CA GLU A 171 0.60 3.39 15.94
C GLU A 171 -0.53 3.83 15.00
N GLN A 172 -0.22 4.70 14.03
CA GLN A 172 -1.19 5.11 13.02
C GLN A 172 -1.60 3.93 12.13
N GLN A 173 -0.65 3.11 11.69
CA GLN A 173 -0.90 1.93 10.87
C GLN A 173 -1.79 0.90 11.59
N GLU A 174 -1.56 0.67 12.89
CA GLU A 174 -2.43 -0.15 13.74
C GLU A 174 -3.85 0.43 13.80
N CYS A 175 -3.98 1.75 13.94
CA CYS A 175 -5.28 2.41 13.91
C CYS A 175 -6.02 2.18 12.59
N LEU A 176 -5.33 2.22 11.45
CA LEU A 176 -5.92 1.97 10.13
C LEU A 176 -6.40 0.52 9.99
N LEU A 177 -5.62 -0.46 10.45
CA LEU A 177 -6.02 -1.86 10.33
C LEU A 177 -7.22 -2.19 11.22
N ASN A 178 -7.28 -1.56 12.40
CA ASN A 178 -8.43 -1.68 13.29
C ASN A 178 -9.73 -1.12 12.66
N THR A 179 -9.66 -0.05 11.83
CA THR A 179 -10.88 0.51 11.20
C THR A 179 -11.53 -0.48 10.24
N VAL A 180 -10.73 -1.31 9.58
CA VAL A 180 -11.18 -2.33 8.63
C VAL A 180 -11.44 -3.70 9.26
N GLY A 181 -11.34 -3.80 10.59
CA GLY A 181 -11.62 -5.03 11.35
C GLY A 181 -10.48 -6.04 11.37
N LEU A 182 -9.25 -5.62 11.01
CA LEU A 182 -8.04 -6.44 11.11
C LEU A 182 -7.32 -6.11 12.41
N ASP A 183 -7.60 -6.91 13.46
CA ASP A 183 -6.90 -6.80 14.74
C ASP A 183 -5.50 -7.43 14.60
N ILE A 184 -4.47 -6.63 14.84
CA ILE A 184 -3.09 -7.08 14.94
C ILE A 184 -2.69 -7.02 16.39
N ASN A 185 -2.32 -8.18 16.93
CA ASN A 185 -1.91 -8.21 18.32
C ASN A 185 -0.54 -7.54 18.50
N ARG A 186 -0.30 -7.03 19.71
CA ARG A 186 0.94 -6.35 20.06
C ARG A 186 2.22 -7.15 19.72
N HIS A 187 2.18 -8.48 19.82
CA HIS A 187 3.34 -9.31 19.48
C HIS A 187 3.64 -9.27 17.99
N GLN A 188 2.62 -9.29 17.12
CA GLN A 188 2.78 -9.12 15.68
C GLN A 188 3.33 -7.74 15.35
N VAL A 189 2.81 -6.67 15.98
CA VAL A 189 3.35 -5.31 15.82
C VAL A 189 4.84 -5.27 16.20
N GLU A 190 5.23 -5.92 17.31
CA GLU A 190 6.63 -5.99 17.74
C GLU A 190 7.52 -6.77 16.74
N GLN A 191 7.00 -7.82 16.10
CA GLN A 191 7.74 -8.57 15.09
C GLN A 191 7.89 -7.80 13.78
N LEU A 192 6.83 -7.11 13.34
CA LEU A 192 6.85 -6.24 12.16
C LEU A 192 7.80 -5.06 12.39
N LEU A 193 7.75 -4.44 13.56
CA LEU A 193 8.72 -3.42 13.97
C LEU A 193 10.17 -3.93 13.89
N GLN A 194 10.45 -5.15 14.34
CA GLN A 194 11.79 -5.75 14.19
C GLN A 194 12.16 -6.04 12.74
N LEU A 195 11.19 -6.29 11.87
CA LEU A 195 11.40 -6.49 10.44
C LEU A 195 11.77 -5.14 9.79
N GLU A 196 11.00 -4.09 10.08
CA GLU A 196 11.28 -2.72 9.63
C GLU A 196 12.66 -2.23 10.11
N TYR A 197 13.05 -2.50 11.36
CA TYR A 197 14.39 -2.17 11.85
C TYR A 197 15.54 -2.88 11.13
N ARG A 198 15.29 -4.05 10.52
CA ARG A 198 16.30 -4.78 9.75
C ARG A 198 16.43 -4.23 8.34
N LYS A 199 15.34 -3.68 7.79
CA LYS A 199 15.39 -2.93 6.54
C LYS A 199 16.19 -1.65 6.79
N SER A 200 17.19 -1.40 5.96
CA SER A 200 17.97 -0.17 6.12
C SER A 200 17.07 1.02 5.77
N PRO A 201 17.18 2.20 6.45
CA PRO A 201 16.42 3.42 6.09
C PRO A 201 16.61 3.90 4.65
N SER A 202 17.52 3.28 3.89
CA SER A 202 17.73 3.54 2.49
C SER A 202 16.86 2.69 1.56
N GLU A 203 16.18 1.65 2.05
CA GLU A 203 15.36 0.70 1.25
C GLU A 203 13.96 1.26 0.93
N GLU A 204 13.48 2.24 1.71
CA GLU A 204 12.12 2.80 1.57
C GLU A 204 12.04 4.19 0.94
N VAL A 205 13.18 4.88 0.73
CA VAL A 205 13.27 6.20 0.04
C VAL A 205 13.93 6.13 -1.33
#